data_AF-A0A210QEW3-F1
#
_entry.id   AF-A0A210QEW3-F1
#
_cell.length_a   1.000
_cell.length_b   1.000
_cell.length_c   1.000
_cell.angle_alpha   90.00
_cell.angle_beta   90.00
_cell.angle_gamma   90.00
#
_symmetry.space_group_name_H-M   'P 1'
#
loop_
_entity.id
_entity.type
_entity.pdbx_description
1 polymer ?
#
loop_
_entity_poly.entity_id
_entity_poly.type
_entity_poly.pdbx_seq_one_letter_code
_entity_poly.pdbx_strand_id
1 'polypeptide(L)'
;MSVKIGIIGGSGLSDPDLLKNGAEQEVDTPFGKPSDSLKTGEIAGVPCVLLARHGRSHATMPTNVNFRANIWALKMVGCTHLLVTTACGSLQENIHPGEIVVLDQFIDRIWSSPTRCYHIATDREEIHHFDFSYTIA
;
A
#
# COMPACT_ATOMS: atom_id res chain seq x y z
N MET A 1 -8.37 -10.79 -17.57
CA MET A 1 -7.25 -10.77 -16.61
C MET A 1 -7.70 -11.48 -15.34
N SER A 2 -6.86 -12.29 -14.71
CA SER A 2 -7.19 -12.93 -13.43
C SER A 2 -7.05 -11.92 -12.28
N VAL A 3 -7.92 -11.98 -11.28
CA VAL A 3 -7.85 -11.10 -10.11
C VAL A 3 -6.67 -11.52 -9.23
N LYS A 4 -5.85 -10.54 -8.84
CA LYS A 4 -4.81 -10.66 -7.82
C LYS A 4 -4.86 -9.45 -6.91
N ILE A 5 -4.87 -9.68 -5.60
CA ILE A 5 -5.09 -8.65 -4.58
C ILE A 5 -3.77 -8.33 -3.88
N GLY A 6 -3.32 -7.09 -3.96
CA GLY A 6 -2.25 -6.59 -3.09
C GLY A 6 -2.85 -6.11 -1.77
N ILE A 7 -2.22 -6.44 -0.65
CA ILE A 7 -2.63 -6.03 0.69
C ILE A 7 -1.48 -5.26 1.31
N ILE A 8 -1.68 -3.97 1.58
CA ILE A 8 -0.72 -3.14 2.30
C ILE A 8 -1.28 -2.88 3.69
N GLY A 9 -0.52 -3.16 4.73
CA GLY A 9 -0.96 -2.75 6.07
C GLY A 9 0.16 -2.49 7.05
N GLY A 10 -0.27 -2.05 8.23
CA GLY A 10 0.60 -1.72 9.35
C GLY A 10 0.85 -2.90 10.27
N SER A 11 0.99 -2.60 11.57
CA SER A 11 1.14 -3.59 12.63
C SER A 11 -0.05 -4.57 12.61
N GLY A 12 0.23 -5.88 12.59
CA GLY A 12 -0.80 -6.93 12.64
C GLY A 12 -0.88 -7.84 11.40
N LEU A 13 -0.28 -7.48 10.26
CA LEU A 13 -0.19 -8.36 9.07
C LEU A 13 1.04 -9.29 9.07
N SER A 14 1.64 -9.52 10.23
CA SER A 14 2.84 -10.37 10.37
C SER A 14 2.52 -11.86 10.51
N ASP A 15 1.25 -12.23 10.64
CA ASP A 15 0.82 -13.61 10.83
C ASP A 15 1.21 -14.46 9.60
N PRO A 16 2.12 -15.45 9.76
CA PRO A 16 2.52 -16.33 8.67
C PRO A 16 1.38 -17.22 8.16
N ASP A 17 0.36 -17.49 8.98
CA ASP A 17 -0.76 -18.38 8.62
C ASP A 17 -1.83 -17.69 7.78
N LEU A 18 -1.69 -16.37 7.54
CA LEU A 18 -2.62 -15.60 6.73
C LEU A 18 -2.66 -16.06 5.27
N LEU A 19 -1.53 -16.58 4.74
CA LEU A 19 -1.40 -17.03 3.36
C LEU A 19 -1.21 -18.54 3.28
N LYS A 20 -2.00 -19.18 2.42
CA LYS A 20 -1.70 -20.53 1.93
C LYS A 20 -0.63 -20.45 0.85
N ASN A 21 0.28 -21.43 0.84
CA ASN A 21 1.40 -21.51 -0.11
C ASN A 21 2.27 -20.23 -0.11
N GLY A 22 2.53 -19.71 1.08
CA GLY A 22 3.31 -18.49 1.28
C GLY A 22 4.74 -18.59 0.74
N ALA A 23 5.16 -17.60 -0.05
CA ALA A 23 6.54 -17.43 -0.50
C ALA A 23 6.96 -15.96 -0.43
N GLU A 24 8.23 -15.70 -0.10
CA GLU A 24 8.81 -14.35 -0.14
C GLU A 24 9.43 -14.06 -1.52
N GLN A 25 9.20 -12.86 -2.01
CA GLN A 25 9.73 -12.36 -3.29
C GLN A 25 10.36 -10.98 -3.09
N GLU A 26 11.64 -10.87 -3.42
CA GLU A 26 12.33 -9.58 -3.52
C GLU A 26 12.04 -8.92 -4.87
N VAL A 27 11.78 -7.62 -4.85
CA VAL A 27 11.48 -6.83 -6.06
C VAL A 27 12.20 -5.49 -5.99
N ASP A 28 13.04 -5.22 -6.99
CA ASP A 28 13.61 -3.90 -7.20
C ASP A 28 12.70 -3.09 -8.14
N THR A 29 12.49 -1.81 -7.82
CA THR A 29 11.66 -0.91 -8.63
C THR A 29 12.47 0.28 -9.15
N PRO A 30 12.02 0.95 -10.23
CA PRO A 30 12.63 2.20 -10.68
C PRO A 30 12.64 3.32 -9.62
N PHE A 31 11.81 3.20 -8.57
CA PHE A 31 11.71 4.16 -7.48
C PHE A 31 12.50 3.74 -6.24
N GLY A 32 13.38 2.74 -6.36
CA GLY A 32 14.13 2.16 -5.26
C GLY A 32 13.44 0.93 -4.66
N LYS A 33 13.86 0.55 -3.45
CA LYS A 33 13.32 -0.64 -2.77
C LYS A 33 11.95 -0.36 -2.16
N PRO A 34 11.02 -1.34 -2.21
CA PRO A 34 9.81 -1.31 -1.40
C PRO A 34 10.16 -1.39 0.10
N SER A 35 9.17 -1.16 0.96
CA SER A 35 9.35 -1.19 2.42
C SER A 35 9.84 -2.54 2.97
N ASP A 36 9.55 -3.65 2.26
CA ASP A 36 9.99 -5.01 2.58
C ASP A 36 9.83 -5.92 1.36
N SER A 37 10.29 -7.17 1.47
CA SER A 37 9.97 -8.26 0.55
C SER A 37 8.45 -8.47 0.45
N LEU A 38 7.98 -8.86 -0.73
CA LEU A 38 6.57 -9.21 -0.93
C LEU A 38 6.30 -10.64 -0.46
N LYS A 39 5.25 -10.83 0.35
CA LYS A 39 4.77 -12.18 0.70
C LYS A 39 3.64 -12.56 -0.24
N THR A 40 3.87 -13.54 -1.09
CA THR A 40 2.91 -14.05 -2.08
C THR A 40 2.23 -15.31 -1.56
N GLY A 41 0.98 -15.54 -1.94
CA GLY A 41 0.26 -16.77 -1.60
C GLY A 41 -1.21 -16.65 -1.97
N GLU A 42 -2.05 -17.40 -1.27
CA GLU A 42 -3.50 -17.42 -1.52
C GLU A 42 -4.31 -17.26 -0.23
N ILE A 43 -5.39 -16.49 -0.30
CA ILE A 43 -6.41 -16.40 0.74
C ILE A 43 -7.71 -16.91 0.14
N ALA A 44 -8.28 -17.98 0.70
CA ALA A 44 -9.50 -18.61 0.18
C ALA A 44 -9.43 -18.94 -1.34
N GLY A 45 -8.25 -19.30 -1.85
CA GLY A 45 -8.02 -19.60 -3.27
C GLY A 45 -7.83 -18.39 -4.18
N VAL A 46 -7.87 -17.16 -3.64
CA VAL A 46 -7.58 -15.93 -4.39
C VAL A 46 -6.10 -15.58 -4.23
N PRO A 47 -5.37 -15.34 -5.34
CA PRO A 47 -3.98 -14.91 -5.28
C PRO A 47 -3.83 -13.55 -4.57
N CYS A 48 -3.01 -13.53 -3.53
CA CYS A 48 -2.77 -12.38 -2.68
C CYS A 48 -1.28 -12.08 -2.55
N VAL A 49 -0.96 -10.80 -2.39
CA VAL A 49 0.40 -10.32 -2.12
C VAL A 49 0.37 -9.35 -0.95
N LEU A 50 1.05 -9.68 0.15
CA LEU A 50 1.15 -8.83 1.33
C LEU A 50 2.46 -8.02 1.33
N LEU A 51 2.35 -6.76 1.73
CA LEU A 51 3.47 -5.85 1.93
C LEU A 51 3.31 -5.06 3.23
N ALA A 52 4.32 -5.14 4.10
CA ALA A 52 4.36 -4.36 5.33
C ALA A 52 4.71 -2.89 5.03
N ARG A 53 3.80 -1.95 5.33
CA ARG A 53 3.98 -0.52 5.00
C ARG A 53 5.24 0.09 5.64
N HIS A 54 5.56 -0.32 6.87
CA HIS A 54 6.67 0.19 7.67
C HIS A 54 7.86 -0.79 7.77
N GLY A 55 7.86 -1.84 6.93
CA GLY A 55 8.77 -2.98 7.05
C GLY A 55 8.41 -3.92 8.20
N ARG A 56 8.93 -5.15 8.18
CA ARG A 56 8.69 -6.18 9.22
C ARG A 56 9.10 -5.76 10.63
N SER A 57 10.13 -4.91 10.74
CA SER A 57 10.61 -4.37 12.02
C SER A 57 9.85 -3.13 12.49
N HIS A 58 8.90 -2.64 11.69
CA HIS A 58 8.14 -1.41 11.96
C HIS A 58 9.01 -0.17 12.21
N ALA A 59 10.23 -0.15 11.66
CA ALA A 59 11.22 0.90 11.92
C ALA A 59 11.06 2.12 10.99
N THR A 60 10.37 1.98 9.86
CA THR A 60 10.22 3.07 8.90
C THR A 60 9.11 4.02 9.34
N MET A 61 9.47 5.26 9.68
CA MET A 61 8.51 6.31 10.02
C MET A 61 7.52 6.57 8.86
N PRO A 62 6.26 6.94 9.14
CA PRO A 62 5.26 7.23 8.12
C PRO A 62 5.74 8.19 7.04
N THR A 63 6.57 9.18 7.41
CA THR A 63 7.18 10.20 6.53
C THR A 63 8.22 9.65 5.54
N ASN A 64 8.82 8.50 5.84
CA ASN A 64 9.93 7.92 5.08
C ASN A 64 9.53 6.68 4.25
N VAL A 65 8.26 6.28 4.29
CA VAL A 65 7.75 5.17 3.47
C VAL A 65 7.89 5.51 1.98
N ASN A 66 8.45 4.58 1.20
CA ASN A 66 8.58 4.71 -0.24
C ASN A 66 7.31 4.21 -0.95
N PHE A 67 6.25 5.04 -0.95
CA PHE A 67 4.96 4.66 -1.52
C PHE A 67 5.05 4.31 -3.00
N ARG A 68 5.89 5.01 -3.78
CA ARG A 68 6.07 4.74 -5.21
C ARG A 68 6.62 3.33 -5.45
N ALA A 69 7.67 2.95 -4.72
CA ALA A 69 8.22 1.59 -4.83
C ALA A 69 7.21 0.53 -4.39
N ASN A 70 6.46 0.77 -3.31
CA ASN A 70 5.45 -0.17 -2.83
C ASN A 70 4.35 -0.45 -3.87
N ILE A 71 3.74 0.61 -4.42
CA ILE A 71 2.67 0.49 -5.41
C ILE A 71 3.21 -0.10 -6.72
N TRP A 72 4.42 0.31 -7.13
CA TRP A 72 5.04 -0.21 -8.34
C TRP A 72 5.40 -1.69 -8.24
N ALA A 73 5.94 -2.13 -7.10
CA ALA A 73 6.26 -3.53 -6.87
C ALA A 73 5.01 -4.42 -6.95
N LEU A 74 3.90 -3.99 -6.33
CA LEU A 74 2.62 -4.70 -6.41
C LEU A 74 2.06 -4.74 -7.85
N LYS A 75 2.21 -3.64 -8.59
CA LYS A 75 1.86 -3.60 -10.02
C LYS A 75 2.71 -4.57 -10.84
N MET A 76 4.03 -4.63 -10.61
CA MET A 76 4.96 -5.52 -11.33
C MET A 76 4.64 -7.00 -11.12
N VAL A 77 4.22 -7.41 -9.92
CA VAL A 77 3.81 -8.80 -9.64
C VAL A 77 2.37 -9.12 -10.09
N GLY A 78 1.73 -8.18 -10.78
CA GLY A 78 0.42 -8.35 -11.42
C GLY A 78 -0.77 -8.14 -10.50
N CYS A 79 -0.61 -7.42 -9.39
CA CYS A 79 -1.78 -7.04 -8.57
C CYS A 79 -2.70 -6.13 -9.38
N THR A 80 -3.99 -6.44 -9.30
CA THR A 80 -5.07 -5.72 -10.00
C THR A 80 -5.83 -4.79 -9.07
N HIS A 81 -5.86 -5.11 -7.78
CA HIS A 81 -6.56 -4.38 -6.75
C HIS A 81 -5.66 -4.25 -5.53
N LEU A 82 -5.87 -3.19 -4.74
CA LEU A 82 -5.16 -2.97 -3.49
C LEU A 82 -6.14 -2.81 -2.35
N LEU A 83 -5.92 -3.56 -1.27
CA LEU A 83 -6.57 -3.35 0.03
C LEU A 83 -5.53 -2.76 0.98
N VAL A 84 -5.82 -1.58 1.54
CA VAL A 84 -4.88 -0.86 2.38
C VAL A 84 -5.48 -0.62 3.76
N THR A 85 -4.78 -1.02 4.81
CA THR A 85 -5.20 -0.75 6.19
C THR A 85 -4.39 0.39 6.80
N THR A 86 -5.04 1.17 7.65
CA THR A 86 -4.38 2.20 8.45
C THR A 86 -5.07 2.35 9.79
N ALA A 87 -4.29 2.55 10.85
CA ALA A 87 -4.83 2.97 12.14
C ALA A 87 -4.99 4.50 12.13
N CYS A 88 -6.09 4.99 12.68
CA CYS A 88 -6.39 6.42 12.83
C CYS A 88 -7.16 6.69 14.12
N GLY A 89 -7.18 7.97 14.53
CA GLY A 89 -8.05 8.44 15.60
C GLY A 89 -9.30 9.08 15.03
N SER A 90 -10.46 8.81 15.65
CA SER A 90 -11.72 9.46 15.27
C SER A 90 -11.71 10.95 15.60
N LEU A 91 -12.37 11.74 14.74
CA LEU A 91 -12.70 13.15 14.98
C LEU A 91 -14.21 13.36 15.21
N GLN A 92 -14.98 12.27 15.34
CA GLN A 92 -16.42 12.28 15.59
C GLN A 92 -16.76 11.41 16.80
N GLU A 93 -17.69 11.86 17.64
CA GLU A 93 -18.03 11.17 18.90
C GLU A 93 -18.69 9.80 18.69
N ASN A 94 -19.37 9.60 17.55
CA ASN A 94 -20.09 8.39 17.19
C ASN A 94 -19.23 7.32 16.51
N ILE A 95 -17.92 7.56 16.35
CA ILE A 95 -16.98 6.55 15.84
C ILE A 95 -16.03 6.20 16.97
N HIS A 96 -16.13 4.97 17.47
CA HIS A 96 -15.47 4.51 18.67
C HIS A 96 -14.19 3.70 18.38
N PRO A 97 -13.24 3.63 19.33
CA PRO A 97 -12.07 2.75 19.19
C PRO A 97 -12.47 1.30 18.90
N GLY A 98 -11.86 0.71 17.87
CA GLY A 98 -12.14 -0.66 17.42
C GLY A 98 -13.12 -0.76 16.25
N GLU A 99 -13.79 0.33 15.89
CA GLU A 99 -14.64 0.37 14.70
C GLU A 99 -13.82 0.52 13.42
N ILE A 100 -14.39 0.03 12.31
CA ILE A 100 -13.79 0.08 10.98
C ILE A 100 -14.55 1.07 10.12
N VAL A 101 -13.82 1.93 9.41
CA VAL A 101 -14.37 2.87 8.45
C VAL A 101 -13.79 2.57 7.07
N VAL A 102 -14.67 2.39 6.09
CA VAL A 102 -14.29 2.37 4.67
C VAL A 102 -14.28 3.81 4.18
N LEU A 103 -13.09 4.34 3.90
CA LEU A 103 -12.93 5.73 3.48
C LEU A 103 -13.36 5.91 2.02
N ASP A 104 -14.08 6.98 1.73
CA ASP A 104 -14.47 7.42 0.39
C ASP A 104 -13.88 8.78 0.00
N GLN A 105 -13.38 9.54 0.99
CA GLN A 105 -12.81 10.88 0.86
C GLN A 105 -11.60 11.07 1.78
N PHE A 106 -10.76 12.06 1.48
CA PHE A 106 -9.60 12.43 2.30
C PHE A 106 -9.25 13.91 2.15
N ILE A 107 -8.48 14.43 3.11
CA ILE A 107 -7.83 15.74 3.02
C ILE A 107 -6.32 15.52 3.11
N ASP A 108 -5.59 15.88 2.06
CA ASP A 108 -4.13 15.81 2.08
C ASP A 108 -3.54 17.03 2.82
N ARG A 109 -2.82 16.78 3.92
CA ARG A 109 -2.04 17.78 4.66
C ARG A 109 -0.55 17.44 4.71
N ILE A 110 -0.12 16.51 3.86
CA ILE A 110 1.27 16.04 3.84
C ILE A 110 2.12 17.07 3.07
N TRP A 111 3.20 17.56 3.68
CA TRP A 111 4.14 18.47 3.03
C TRP A 111 5.18 17.72 2.19
N SER A 112 5.63 18.34 1.10
CA SER A 112 6.49 17.73 0.08
C SER A 112 7.81 17.20 0.66
N SER A 113 8.01 15.89 0.52
CA SER A 113 9.31 15.21 0.65
C SER A 113 9.64 14.58 -0.71
N PRO A 114 10.93 14.42 -1.09
CA PRO A 114 11.32 13.82 -2.38
C PRO A 114 10.70 12.44 -2.66
N THR A 115 10.37 11.68 -1.62
CA THR A 115 9.69 10.37 -1.72
C THR A 115 8.18 10.46 -1.95
N ARG A 116 7.59 11.67 -1.90
CA ARG A 116 6.14 11.96 -1.88
C ARG A 116 5.67 12.88 -3.00
N CYS A 117 6.55 13.31 -3.90
CA CYS A 117 6.14 14.14 -5.01
C CYS A 117 5.16 13.40 -5.94
N TYR A 118 3.98 13.98 -6.14
CA TYR A 118 3.05 13.67 -7.23
C TYR A 118 3.65 14.00 -8.61
N HIS A 119 4.81 14.66 -8.64
CA HIS A 119 5.65 14.72 -9.82
C HIS A 119 6.25 13.33 -10.07
N ILE A 120 5.57 12.56 -10.90
CA ILE A 120 6.20 11.44 -11.58
C ILE A 120 7.10 12.09 -12.64
N ALA A 121 8.32 12.47 -12.25
CA ALA A 121 9.39 12.66 -13.21
C ALA A 121 9.75 11.26 -13.72
N THR A 122 8.92 10.73 -14.63
CA THR A 122 9.42 9.74 -15.58
C THR A 122 10.44 10.46 -16.47
N ASP A 123 11.35 9.72 -17.09
CA ASP A 123 12.21 10.26 -18.17
C ASP A 123 11.41 10.77 -19.39
N ARG A 124 10.07 10.72 -19.32
CA ARG A 124 9.10 11.30 -20.24
C ARG A 124 8.58 12.60 -19.63
N GLU A 125 8.75 13.70 -20.34
CA GLU A 125 8.20 15.04 -20.03
C GLU A 125 6.66 15.09 -20.17
N GLU A 126 5.93 14.13 -19.57
CA GLU A 126 4.47 14.08 -19.62
C GLU A 126 3.87 14.47 -18.27
N ILE A 127 3.03 15.51 -18.29
CA ILE A 127 2.27 15.94 -17.12
C ILE A 127 0.95 15.18 -17.12
N HIS A 128 0.72 14.38 -16.08
CA HIS A 128 -0.54 13.70 -15.85
C HIS A 128 -1.40 14.44 -14.83
N HIS A 129 -2.59 14.85 -15.23
CA HIS A 129 -3.62 15.36 -14.33
C HIS A 129 -4.61 14.23 -14.03
N PHE A 130 -4.69 13.80 -12.77
CA PHE A 130 -5.66 12.81 -12.31
C PHE A 130 -6.78 13.51 -11.55
N ASP A 131 -8.02 13.09 -11.79
CA ASP A 131 -9.18 13.51 -11.01
C ASP A 131 -9.25 12.70 -9.70
N PHE A 132 -9.41 13.40 -8.58
CA PHE A 132 -9.51 12.83 -7.23
C PHE A 132 -10.91 13.02 -6.61
N SER A 133 -11.91 13.43 -7.40
CA SER A 133 -13.29 13.61 -6.92
C SER A 133 -13.87 12.33 -6.30
N TYR A 134 -13.49 11.16 -6.83
CA TYR A 134 -13.84 9.83 -6.32
C TYR A 134 -12.58 8.96 -6.26
N THR A 135 -11.83 9.07 -5.17
CA THR A 135 -10.45 8.54 -5.10
C THR A 135 -10.35 7.06 -4.74
N ILE A 136 -11.36 6.50 -4.07
CA ILE A 136 -11.33 5.14 -3.52
C ILE A 136 -12.50 4.36 -4.11
N ALA A 137 -12.18 3.36 -4.94
CA ALA A 137 -13.11 2.37 -5.50
C ALA A 137 -12.42 1.01 -5.57
#